data_AF-A0A2N5EBD4-F1
#
_entry.id   AF-A0A2N5EBD4-F1
#
_cell.length_a   1.000
_cell.length_b   1.000
_cell.length_c   1.000
_cell.angle_alpha   90.00
_cell.angle_beta   90.00
_cell.angle_gamma   90.00
#
_symmetry.space_group_name_H-M   'P 1'
#
loop_
_entity.id
_entity.type
_entity.pdbx_description
1 polymer ?
#
loop_
_entity_poly.entity_id
_entity_poly.type
_entity_poly.pdbx_seq_one_letter_code
_entity_poly.pdbx_strand_id
1 'polypeptide(L)'
;MKTIEVDEELYRYIASHTQHIGESASDILRRMLKFTPGQQAVRAAPAAVAQSMQARAEPQQAVPVAPSVTAPAAAQQPRDKVRAMRELLLSDEYAEQNKAVNRFMLVLSTLYSLAPQEFAAATETLHGRTRTYFAGDEQTLLQGGNHTKPKPVPGTPYWVITNTNTGRKRSMIETIMQAMQFPVELTDKVCGTI
;
A
#
# COMPACT_ATOMS: atom_id res chain seq x y z
N MET A 1 -6.65 6.67 4.68
CA MET A 1 -7.70 6.85 5.71
C MET A 1 -8.49 8.12 5.40
N LYS A 2 -9.77 8.19 5.76
CA LYS A 2 -10.50 9.46 5.70
C LYS A 2 -10.28 10.21 7.02
N THR A 3 -10.04 11.51 6.97
CA THR A 3 -9.81 12.34 8.15
C THR A 3 -11.11 13.02 8.56
N ILE A 4 -11.41 13.00 9.85
CA ILE A 4 -12.49 13.78 10.48
C ILE A 4 -11.85 14.66 11.56
N GLU A 5 -12.32 15.89 11.68
CA GLU A 5 -11.91 16.80 12.76
C GLU A 5 -12.91 16.68 13.92
N VAL A 6 -12.38 16.67 15.13
CA VAL A 6 -13.16 16.65 16.39
C VAL A 6 -12.61 17.72 17.31
N ASP A 7 -13.45 18.24 18.19
CA ASP A 7 -13.01 19.18 19.22
C ASP A 7 -12.13 18.51 20.30
N GLU A 8 -11.50 19.33 21.14
CA GLU A 8 -10.54 18.89 22.14
C GLU A 8 -11.20 18.04 23.25
N GLU A 9 -12.44 18.32 23.61
CA GLU A 9 -13.17 17.58 24.65
C GLU A 9 -13.50 16.17 24.16
N LEU A 10 -14.01 16.06 22.93
CA LEU A 10 -14.32 14.79 22.28
C LEU A 10 -13.05 13.97 22.03
N TYR A 11 -11.94 14.61 21.66
CA TYR A 11 -10.64 13.95 21.53
C TYR A 11 -10.21 13.31 22.86
N ARG A 12 -10.25 14.08 23.97
CA ARG A 12 -9.90 13.58 25.32
C ARG A 12 -10.81 12.44 25.75
N TYR A 13 -12.11 12.54 25.44
CA TYR A 13 -13.08 11.49 25.74
C TYR A 13 -12.80 10.19 24.97
N ILE A 14 -12.51 10.26 23.67
CA ILE A 14 -12.17 9.07 22.88
C ILE A 14 -10.86 8.46 23.39
N ALA A 15 -9.84 9.28 23.67
CA ALA A 15 -8.54 8.81 24.16
C ALA A 15 -8.61 8.10 25.52
N SER A 16 -9.51 8.52 26.42
CA SER A 16 -9.69 7.88 27.73
C SER A 16 -10.26 6.46 27.66
N HIS A 17 -10.83 6.07 26.52
CA HIS A 17 -11.37 4.72 26.27
C HIS A 17 -10.32 3.75 25.71
N THR A 18 -9.03 4.09 25.81
CA THR A 18 -7.93 3.22 25.38
C THR A 18 -7.79 2.02 26.33
N GLN A 19 -7.92 0.80 25.82
CA GLN A 19 -7.78 -0.48 26.53
C GLN A 19 -6.47 -1.21 26.19
N HIS A 20 -5.95 -1.01 24.97
CA HIS A 20 -4.71 -1.65 24.52
C HIS A 20 -3.71 -0.63 24.00
N ILE A 21 -2.45 -0.77 24.42
CA ILE A 21 -1.36 0.09 23.95
C ILE A 21 -1.22 -0.11 22.43
N GLY A 22 -1.37 0.98 21.69
CA GLY A 22 -1.23 0.98 20.22
C GLY A 22 -2.51 0.67 19.44
N GLU A 23 -3.68 0.60 20.08
CA GLU A 23 -4.95 0.52 19.32
C GLU A 23 -5.25 1.81 18.56
N SER A 24 -5.88 1.70 17.38
CA SER A 24 -6.18 2.86 16.56
C SER A 24 -7.43 3.60 17.06
N ALA A 25 -7.54 4.90 16.76
CA ALA A 25 -8.77 5.66 17.01
C ALA A 25 -10.00 5.03 16.34
N SER A 26 -9.82 4.35 15.20
CA SER A 26 -10.89 3.62 14.53
C SER A 26 -11.36 2.41 15.33
N ASP A 27 -10.46 1.69 16.00
CA ASP A 27 -10.80 0.53 16.82
C ASP A 27 -11.53 0.95 18.10
N ILE A 28 -11.05 2.01 18.74
CA ILE A 28 -11.70 2.64 19.90
C ILE A 28 -13.13 3.06 19.53
N LEU A 29 -13.30 3.77 18.40
CA LEU A 29 -14.62 4.23 17.94
C LEU A 29 -15.54 3.06 17.57
N ARG A 30 -15.04 2.00 16.91
CA ARG A 30 -15.86 0.82 16.59
C ARG A 30 -16.35 0.12 17.86
N ARG A 31 -15.50 0.02 18.89
CA ARG A 31 -15.88 -0.53 20.19
C ARG A 31 -16.93 0.33 20.90
N MET A 32 -16.70 1.65 20.98
CA MET A 32 -17.62 2.59 21.64
C MET A 32 -19.00 2.62 20.96
N LEU A 33 -19.02 2.60 19.61
CA LEU A 33 -20.24 2.62 18.82
C LEU A 33 -20.88 1.24 18.62
N LYS A 34 -20.30 0.18 19.21
CA LYS A 34 -20.72 -1.22 19.04
C LYS A 34 -20.84 -1.63 17.56
N PHE A 35 -19.92 -1.12 16.75
CA PHE A 35 -19.90 -1.34 15.31
C PHE A 35 -19.20 -2.66 14.98
N THR A 36 -19.97 -3.70 14.61
CA THR A 36 -19.43 -5.01 14.23
C THR A 36 -19.21 -5.07 12.71
N PRO A 37 -18.04 -5.48 12.20
CA PRO A 37 -17.84 -5.71 10.77
C PRO A 37 -18.79 -6.83 10.31
N GLY A 38 -19.80 -6.48 9.51
CA GLY A 38 -20.86 -7.41 9.09
C GLY A 38 -22.28 -6.98 9.47
N GLN A 39 -22.44 -5.98 10.33
CA GLN A 39 -23.73 -5.29 10.45
C GLN A 39 -23.90 -4.34 9.27
N GLN A 40 -24.79 -4.76 8.36
CA GLN A 40 -25.24 -4.02 7.20
C GLN A 40 -25.39 -2.53 7.51
N ALA A 41 -24.68 -1.69 6.76
CA ALA A 41 -25.08 -0.31 6.58
C ALA A 41 -26.41 -0.33 5.81
N VAL A 42 -27.51 -0.47 6.54
CA VAL A 42 -28.85 -0.18 6.03
C VAL A 42 -28.82 1.30 5.66
N ARG A 43 -28.80 1.56 4.36
CA ARG A 43 -28.98 2.89 3.78
C ARG A 43 -30.30 3.45 4.33
N ALA A 44 -30.21 4.49 5.15
CA ALA A 44 -31.38 5.29 5.49
C ALA A 44 -31.72 6.17 4.28
N ALA A 45 -32.81 5.83 3.59
CA ALA A 45 -33.58 6.73 2.76
C ALA A 45 -34.95 6.91 3.44
N PRO A 46 -35.50 8.13 3.58
CA PRO A 46 -36.82 8.29 4.16
C PRO A 46 -37.96 8.25 3.13
N ALA A 47 -39.00 7.49 3.52
CA ALA A 47 -40.45 7.59 3.26
C ALA A 47 -40.95 7.62 1.80
N ALA A 48 -41.61 6.59 1.24
CA ALA A 48 -42.87 5.90 1.58
C ALA A 48 -44.15 6.72 1.30
N VAL A 49 -44.94 6.29 0.30
CA VAL A 49 -46.37 5.86 0.42
C VAL A 49 -46.92 5.26 -0.89
N ALA A 50 -47.89 4.34 -0.73
CA ALA A 50 -48.89 3.82 -1.68
C ALA A 50 -48.49 2.63 -2.58
N GLN A 51 -48.94 1.40 -2.25
CA GLN A 51 -50.14 0.67 -2.78
C GLN A 51 -49.76 -0.21 -3.99
N SER A 52 -49.64 -1.54 -3.85
CA SER A 52 -50.68 -2.60 -3.82
C SER A 52 -50.87 -3.31 -5.17
N MET A 53 -50.84 -4.66 -5.13
CA MET A 53 -51.45 -5.63 -6.04
C MET A 53 -50.75 -6.04 -7.36
N GLN A 54 -50.53 -7.36 -7.43
CA GLN A 54 -50.81 -8.30 -8.53
C GLN A 54 -49.93 -8.40 -9.80
N ALA A 55 -49.54 -9.66 -10.03
CA ALA A 55 -49.63 -10.43 -11.29
C ALA A 55 -48.48 -10.39 -12.32
N ARG A 56 -47.89 -11.58 -12.46
CA ARG A 56 -47.84 -12.41 -13.69
C ARG A 56 -46.71 -12.19 -14.73
N ALA A 57 -46.19 -13.35 -15.14
CA ALA A 57 -45.55 -13.74 -16.41
C ALA A 57 -44.05 -13.42 -16.66
N GLU A 58 -43.21 -14.45 -16.51
CA GLU A 58 -42.58 -15.27 -17.58
C GLU A 58 -41.82 -14.60 -18.78
N PRO A 59 -40.94 -15.34 -19.51
CA PRO A 59 -39.49 -15.09 -19.57
C PRO A 59 -38.94 -14.79 -20.98
N GLN A 60 -37.59 -14.79 -21.11
CA GLN A 60 -36.78 -14.84 -22.36
C GLN A 60 -36.57 -13.49 -23.07
N GLN A 61 -35.46 -13.14 -23.72
CA GLN A 61 -34.13 -13.70 -24.02
C GLN A 61 -33.39 -12.57 -24.78
N ALA A 62 -32.08 -12.42 -24.60
CA ALA A 62 -31.09 -12.17 -25.67
C ALA A 62 -29.76 -11.63 -25.10
N VAL A 63 -28.79 -12.54 -25.07
CA VAL A 63 -27.33 -12.34 -25.10
C VAL A 63 -26.90 -11.63 -26.41
N PRO A 64 -25.61 -11.38 -26.73
CA PRO A 64 -24.35 -11.29 -25.95
C PRO A 64 -23.46 -10.08 -26.35
N VAL A 65 -22.55 -9.60 -25.48
CA VAL A 65 -21.17 -9.24 -25.89
C VAL A 65 -20.23 -9.18 -24.68
N ALA A 66 -19.40 -10.22 -24.61
CA ALA A 66 -17.96 -10.29 -24.33
C ALA A 66 -17.23 -9.30 -23.37
N PRO A 67 -16.13 -9.76 -22.75
CA PRO A 67 -15.78 -9.50 -21.36
C PRO A 67 -14.50 -8.67 -21.18
N SER A 68 -14.37 -8.00 -20.04
CA SER A 68 -13.05 -7.65 -19.47
C SER A 68 -13.05 -7.98 -17.98
N VAL A 69 -12.54 -9.18 -17.70
CA VAL A 69 -11.99 -9.64 -16.43
C VAL A 69 -10.88 -8.69 -15.95
N THR A 70 -10.76 -8.41 -14.65
CA THR A 70 -9.76 -9.05 -13.78
C THR A 70 -10.20 -8.81 -12.33
N ALA A 71 -10.72 -9.80 -11.59
CA ALA A 71 -10.03 -10.95 -10.97
C ALA A 71 -8.80 -10.54 -10.12
N PRO A 72 -8.71 -10.97 -8.85
CA PRO A 72 -7.64 -10.58 -7.95
C PRO A 72 -6.30 -11.14 -8.44
N ALA A 73 -5.24 -10.34 -8.31
CA ALA A 73 -3.88 -10.69 -8.67
C ALA A 73 -3.49 -12.05 -8.09
N ALA A 74 -3.33 -13.05 -8.98
CA ALA A 74 -2.71 -14.31 -8.64
C ALA A 74 -1.27 -14.04 -8.19
N ALA A 75 -0.86 -14.63 -7.07
CA ALA A 75 0.51 -14.56 -6.58
C ALA A 75 1.48 -15.03 -7.67
N GLN A 76 2.31 -14.12 -8.18
CA GLN A 76 3.35 -14.45 -9.17
C GLN A 76 4.33 -15.45 -8.56
N GLN A 77 4.69 -16.49 -9.33
CA GLN A 77 5.60 -17.53 -8.85
C GLN A 77 7.00 -16.94 -8.61
N PRO A 78 7.80 -17.46 -7.66
CA PRO A 78 9.15 -16.95 -7.37
C PRO A 78 10.06 -16.87 -8.61
N ARG A 79 9.92 -17.80 -9.57
CA ARG A 79 10.66 -17.79 -10.84
C ARG A 79 10.34 -16.58 -11.71
N ASP A 80 9.08 -16.14 -11.71
CA ASP A 80 8.63 -15.00 -12.51
C ASP A 80 9.17 -13.69 -11.94
N LYS A 81 9.20 -13.57 -10.61
CA LYS A 81 9.80 -12.40 -9.93
C LYS A 81 11.29 -12.25 -10.24
N VAL A 82 12.05 -13.34 -10.15
CA VAL A 82 13.50 -13.36 -10.46
C VAL A 82 13.74 -12.95 -11.92
N ARG A 83 12.92 -13.46 -12.85
CA ARG A 83 13.00 -13.10 -14.26
C ARG A 83 12.75 -11.61 -14.48
N ALA A 84 11.68 -11.07 -13.92
CA ALA A 84 11.33 -9.66 -14.09
C ALA A 84 12.42 -8.71 -13.54
N MET A 85 13.01 -9.03 -12.39
CA MET A 85 14.14 -8.24 -11.86
C MET A 85 15.38 -8.32 -12.77
N ARG A 86 15.65 -9.45 -13.42
CA ARG A 86 16.74 -9.56 -14.41
C ARG A 86 16.44 -8.77 -15.67
N GLU A 87 15.21 -8.79 -16.15
CA GLU A 87 14.76 -7.99 -17.29
C GLU A 87 14.89 -6.49 -17.01
N LEU A 88 14.53 -6.04 -15.79
CA LEU A 88 14.77 -4.66 -15.35
C LEU A 88 16.25 -4.28 -15.44
N LEU A 89 17.16 -5.11 -14.92
CA LEU A 89 18.59 -4.80 -14.93
C LEU A 89 19.19 -4.75 -16.35
N LEU A 90 18.54 -5.37 -17.33
CA LEU A 90 18.95 -5.39 -18.74
C LEU A 90 18.19 -4.37 -19.60
N SER A 91 17.26 -3.60 -19.02
CA SER A 91 16.44 -2.66 -19.79
C SER A 91 17.18 -1.35 -20.08
N ASP A 92 16.88 -0.76 -21.23
CA ASP A 92 17.40 0.56 -21.62
C ASP A 92 16.99 1.63 -20.61
N GLU A 93 15.75 1.60 -20.12
CA GLU A 93 15.24 2.52 -19.10
C GLU A 93 16.11 2.51 -17.84
N TYR A 94 16.56 1.34 -17.40
CA TYR A 94 17.42 1.22 -16.24
C TYR A 94 18.86 1.70 -16.54
N ALA A 95 19.38 1.36 -17.71
CA ALA A 95 20.72 1.76 -18.17
C ALA A 95 20.87 3.28 -18.33
N GLU A 96 19.81 3.96 -18.78
CA GLU A 96 19.78 5.42 -18.96
C GLU A 96 19.82 6.21 -17.64
N GLN A 97 19.61 5.54 -16.49
CA GLN A 97 19.60 6.20 -15.19
C GLN A 97 21.00 6.53 -14.68
N ASN A 98 21.41 7.79 -14.84
CA ASN A 98 22.72 8.29 -14.41
C ASN A 98 22.87 8.51 -12.89
N LYS A 99 21.77 8.49 -12.12
CA LYS A 99 21.79 8.75 -10.67
C LYS A 99 21.32 7.54 -9.87
N ALA A 100 22.04 7.22 -8.80
CA ALA A 100 21.69 6.12 -7.88
C ALA A 100 20.26 6.24 -7.33
N VAL A 101 19.78 7.46 -7.06
CA VAL A 101 18.39 7.67 -6.62
C VAL A 101 17.38 7.25 -7.68
N ASN A 102 17.64 7.46 -8.98
CA ASN A 102 16.71 7.08 -10.03
C ASN A 102 16.62 5.56 -10.17
N ARG A 103 17.76 4.86 -10.17
CA ARG A 103 17.81 3.39 -10.17
C ARG A 103 17.12 2.80 -8.94
N PHE A 104 17.34 3.42 -7.78
CA PHE A 104 16.63 3.07 -6.55
C PHE A 104 15.11 3.20 -6.69
N MET A 105 14.60 4.30 -7.27
CA MET A 105 13.16 4.47 -7.50
C MET A 105 12.61 3.39 -8.46
N LEU A 106 13.29 3.11 -9.57
CA LEU A 106 12.87 2.07 -10.52
C LEU A 106 12.79 0.69 -9.86
N VAL A 107 13.83 0.31 -9.09
CA VAL A 107 13.83 -0.96 -8.36
C VAL A 107 12.64 -1.04 -7.39
N LEU A 108 12.36 0.02 -6.63
CA LEU A 108 11.19 0.03 -5.73
C LEU A 108 9.86 -0.11 -6.46
N SER A 109 9.69 0.61 -7.58
CA SER A 109 8.50 0.52 -8.43
C SER A 109 8.28 -0.90 -8.95
N THR A 110 9.34 -1.57 -9.42
CA THR A 110 9.28 -2.95 -9.91
C THR A 110 9.02 -3.94 -8.77
N LEU A 111 9.69 -3.80 -7.62
CA LEU A 111 9.44 -4.69 -6.48
C LEU A 111 7.98 -4.62 -6.02
N TYR A 112 7.42 -3.41 -5.93
CA TYR A 112 6.00 -3.25 -5.61
C TYR A 112 5.08 -3.91 -6.65
N SER A 113 5.34 -3.72 -7.95
CA SER A 113 4.47 -4.28 -8.99
C SER A 113 4.48 -5.81 -9.05
N LEU A 114 5.57 -6.45 -8.62
CA LEU A 114 5.70 -7.91 -8.57
C LEU A 114 4.91 -8.55 -7.43
N ALA A 115 4.97 -7.95 -6.23
CA ALA A 115 4.23 -8.45 -5.07
C ALA A 115 3.89 -7.33 -4.08
N PRO A 116 2.76 -6.61 -4.29
CA PRO A 116 2.37 -5.48 -3.45
C PRO A 116 2.24 -5.83 -1.97
N GLN A 117 1.74 -7.02 -1.65
CA GLN A 117 1.53 -7.47 -0.26
C GLN A 117 2.86 -7.76 0.45
N GLU A 118 3.80 -8.43 -0.22
CA GLU A 118 5.12 -8.72 0.34
C GLU A 118 5.94 -7.43 0.49
N PHE A 119 5.86 -6.54 -0.50
CA PHE A 119 6.49 -5.22 -0.42
C PHE A 119 5.91 -4.40 0.76
N ALA A 120 4.59 -4.43 0.96
CA ALA A 120 3.96 -3.75 2.08
C ALA A 120 4.48 -4.27 3.43
N ALA A 121 4.52 -5.59 3.62
CA ALA A 121 5.06 -6.20 4.83
C ALA A 121 6.55 -5.87 5.05
N ALA A 122 7.35 -5.88 3.98
CA ALA A 122 8.77 -5.55 4.04
C ALA A 122 9.01 -4.08 4.44
N THR A 123 8.20 -3.15 3.92
CA THR A 123 8.35 -1.71 4.20
C THR A 123 7.86 -1.30 5.57
N GLU A 124 6.89 -2.01 6.16
CA GLU A 124 6.36 -1.71 7.50
C GLU A 124 7.41 -1.85 8.60
N THR A 125 8.28 -2.85 8.50
CA THR A 125 9.35 -3.11 9.48
C THR A 125 10.64 -2.34 9.19
N LEU A 126 10.74 -1.70 8.02
CA LEU A 126 11.96 -1.03 7.57
C LEU A 126 11.94 0.46 7.95
N HIS A 127 12.56 0.78 9.07
CA HIS A 127 12.71 2.15 9.54
C HIS A 127 14.10 2.38 10.15
N GLY A 128 14.51 3.64 10.20
CA GLY A 128 15.70 4.04 10.94
C GLY A 128 15.44 4.14 12.44
N ARG A 129 16.46 4.55 13.20
CA ARG A 129 16.35 4.81 14.65
C ARG A 129 15.26 5.85 14.98
N THR A 130 15.14 6.89 14.16
CA THR A 130 14.24 8.02 14.40
C THR A 130 13.48 8.47 13.15
N ARG A 131 13.65 7.75 12.03
CA ARG A 131 13.13 8.16 10.73
C ARG A 131 12.32 7.02 10.12
N THR A 132 11.08 7.31 9.79
CA THR A 132 10.26 6.48 8.90
C THR A 132 10.85 6.55 7.49
N TYR A 133 11.04 5.41 6.83
CA TYR A 133 11.63 5.37 5.48
C TYR A 133 10.58 5.38 4.38
N PHE A 134 9.47 4.66 4.61
CA PHE A 134 8.35 4.51 3.69
C PHE A 134 7.05 4.91 4.37
N ALA A 135 6.16 5.58 3.65
CA ALA A 135 4.82 5.93 4.13
C ALA A 135 3.84 6.05 2.96
N GLY A 136 2.54 6.15 3.25
CA GLY A 136 1.50 6.41 2.24
C GLY A 136 1.41 7.88 1.79
N ASP A 137 2.13 8.78 2.44
CA ASP A 137 2.09 10.22 2.21
C ASP A 137 3.42 10.90 2.55
N GLU A 138 3.64 12.08 1.99
CA GLU A 138 4.85 12.88 2.20
C GLU A 138 4.99 13.37 3.65
N GLN A 139 3.88 13.77 4.28
CA GLN A 139 3.87 14.43 5.58
C GLN A 139 4.40 13.50 6.69
N THR A 140 4.00 12.23 6.66
CA THR A 140 4.49 11.20 7.59
C THR A 140 6.02 11.08 7.56
N LEU A 141 6.65 11.22 6.38
CA LEU A 141 8.11 11.15 6.24
C LEU A 141 8.83 12.43 6.68
N LEU A 142 8.14 13.58 6.66
CA LEU A 142 8.66 14.85 7.16
C LEU A 142 8.62 14.93 8.69
N GLN A 143 7.64 14.29 9.34
CA GLN A 143 7.55 14.21 10.80
C GLN A 143 8.79 13.56 11.44
N GLY A 144 9.38 12.57 10.76
CA GLY A 144 10.65 11.93 11.17
C GLY A 144 11.91 12.80 10.95
N GLY A 145 11.77 13.97 10.32
CA GLY A 145 12.80 14.99 10.17
C GLY A 145 12.68 15.81 8.87
N ASN A 146 12.77 17.13 8.99
CA ASN A 146 12.57 18.08 7.88
C ASN A 146 13.55 17.96 6.69
N HIS A 147 14.65 17.21 6.87
CA HIS A 147 15.66 17.02 5.83
C HIS A 147 15.62 15.62 5.19
N THR A 148 14.50 14.90 5.21
CA THR A 148 14.39 13.56 4.60
C THR A 148 14.25 13.56 3.07
N LYS A 149 13.86 14.70 2.48
CA LYS A 149 13.57 14.87 1.03
C LYS A 149 12.72 13.70 0.49
N PRO A 150 11.48 13.55 0.94
CA PRO A 150 10.58 12.50 0.44
C PRO A 150 10.38 12.61 -1.08
N LYS A 151 10.16 11.47 -1.74
CA LYS A 151 9.68 11.40 -3.12
C LYS A 151 8.63 10.30 -3.27
N PRO A 152 7.61 10.49 -4.13
CA PRO A 152 6.66 9.44 -4.44
C PRO A 152 7.37 8.36 -5.28
N VAL A 153 7.08 7.09 -5.00
CA VAL A 153 7.57 5.96 -5.79
C VAL A 153 6.61 5.74 -6.97
N PRO A 154 7.05 5.92 -8.23
CA PRO A 154 6.16 5.83 -9.39
C PRO A 154 5.39 4.52 -9.47
N GLY A 155 4.09 4.57 -9.78
CA GLY A 155 3.24 3.38 -9.92
C GLY A 155 2.87 2.70 -8.59
N THR A 156 3.10 3.36 -7.45
CA THR A 156 2.82 2.81 -6.11
C THR A 156 2.11 3.84 -5.23
N PRO A 157 1.43 3.43 -4.14
CA PRO A 157 0.90 4.33 -3.13
C PRO A 157 1.96 4.81 -2.11
N TYR A 158 3.24 4.49 -2.32
CA TYR A 158 4.30 4.75 -1.35
C TYR A 158 5.09 6.02 -1.67
N TRP A 159 5.50 6.69 -0.60
CA TRP A 159 6.57 7.68 -0.58
C TRP A 159 7.80 7.07 0.08
N VAL A 160 8.99 7.54 -0.32
CA VAL A 160 10.26 7.11 0.28
C VAL A 160 11.17 8.30 0.55
N ILE A 161 11.96 8.25 1.63
CA ILE A 161 12.98 9.25 1.90
C ILE A 161 14.15 9.12 0.90
N THR A 162 14.62 10.24 0.34
CA THR A 162 15.71 10.20 -0.65
C THR A 162 17.02 10.82 -0.19
N ASN A 163 17.01 11.59 0.92
CA ASN A 163 18.22 12.11 1.54
C ASN A 163 18.95 11.03 2.37
N THR A 164 19.51 10.08 1.65
CA THR A 164 20.30 8.95 2.15
C THR A 164 21.50 8.73 1.23
N ASN A 165 22.62 8.23 1.75
CA ASN A 165 23.75 7.84 0.91
C ASN A 165 23.43 6.55 0.11
N THR A 166 24.27 6.25 -0.89
CA THR A 166 24.08 5.06 -1.75
C THR A 166 24.10 3.76 -0.95
N GLY A 167 24.98 3.64 0.04
CA GLY A 167 25.04 2.47 0.92
C GLY A 167 23.70 2.19 1.62
N ARG A 168 23.05 3.23 2.16
CA ARG A 168 21.73 3.09 2.78
C ARG A 168 20.62 2.75 1.77
N LYS A 169 20.69 3.28 0.54
CA LYS A 169 19.77 2.87 -0.53
C LYS A 169 19.90 1.38 -0.85
N ARG A 170 21.13 0.88 -0.96
CA ARG A 170 21.42 -0.55 -1.14
C ARG A 170 20.88 -1.38 0.02
N SER A 171 21.15 -1.00 1.27
CA SER A 171 20.61 -1.72 2.44
C SER A 171 19.09 -1.75 2.47
N MET A 172 18.41 -0.66 2.09
CA MET A 172 16.94 -0.66 1.99
C MET A 172 16.45 -1.66 0.95
N ILE A 173 17.07 -1.70 -0.24
CA ILE A 173 16.72 -2.67 -1.28
C ILE A 173 17.04 -4.10 -0.85
N GLU A 174 18.20 -4.32 -0.25
CA GLU A 174 18.62 -5.63 0.25
C GLU A 174 17.60 -6.20 1.24
N THR A 175 17.22 -5.42 2.25
CA THR A 175 16.23 -5.84 3.25
C THR A 175 14.87 -6.13 2.62
N ILE A 176 14.40 -5.28 1.69
CA ILE A 176 13.12 -5.50 1.00
C ILE A 176 13.18 -6.78 0.16
N MET A 177 14.23 -6.96 -0.64
CA MET A 177 14.39 -8.13 -1.50
C MET A 177 14.53 -9.43 -0.69
N GLN A 178 15.24 -9.42 0.44
CA GLN A 178 15.33 -10.56 1.34
C GLN A 178 13.97 -10.91 1.97
N ALA A 179 13.22 -9.91 2.44
CA ALA A 179 11.88 -10.11 2.99
C ALA A 179 10.89 -10.66 1.94
N MET A 180 11.04 -10.23 0.68
CA MET A 180 10.31 -10.74 -0.49
C MET A 180 10.90 -12.04 -1.06
N GLN A 181 11.85 -12.67 -0.35
CA GLN A 181 12.42 -13.99 -0.66
C GLN A 181 13.14 -14.08 -2.02
N PHE A 182 13.75 -12.99 -2.48
CA PHE A 182 14.64 -13.03 -3.63
C PHE A 182 15.96 -13.76 -3.30
N PRO A 183 16.56 -14.49 -4.27
CA PRO A 183 17.87 -15.12 -4.08
C PRO A 183 18.95 -14.09 -3.77
N VAL A 184 19.81 -14.39 -2.79
CA VAL A 184 20.90 -13.50 -2.33
C VAL A 184 21.79 -13.04 -3.49
N GLU A 185 22.18 -13.94 -4.39
CA GLU A 185 23.00 -13.60 -5.56
C GLU A 185 22.35 -12.57 -6.50
N LEU A 186 21.02 -12.59 -6.62
CA LEU A 186 20.30 -11.58 -7.42
C LEU A 186 20.23 -10.26 -6.65
N THR A 187 19.94 -10.32 -5.35
CA THR A 187 19.91 -9.14 -4.47
C THR A 187 21.25 -8.40 -4.50
N ASP A 188 22.38 -9.12 -4.43
CA ASP A 188 23.73 -8.54 -4.51
C ASP A 188 23.97 -7.83 -5.85
N LYS A 189 23.52 -8.44 -6.97
CA LYS A 189 23.62 -7.83 -8.30
C LYS A 189 22.80 -6.55 -8.40
N VAL A 190 21.55 -6.57 -7.94
CA VAL A 190 20.68 -5.37 -7.92
C VAL A 190 21.30 -4.29 -7.03
N CYS A 191 21.83 -4.63 -5.86
CA CYS A 191 22.48 -3.66 -4.99
C CYS A 191 23.76 -3.09 -5.59
N GLY A 192 24.52 -3.90 -6.33
CA GLY A 192 25.73 -3.48 -7.03
C GLY A 192 25.49 -2.46 -8.13
N THR A 193 24.31 -2.46 -8.75
CA THR A 193 23.95 -1.51 -9.80
C THR A 193 23.35 -0.20 -9.28
N ILE A 194 22.92 -0.12 -8.01
CA ILE A 194 22.45 1.13 -7.38
C ILE A 194 23.61 2.06 -7.07
#